data_AF-A2AHK9-F1
#
_entry.id   AF-A2AHK9-F1
#
_cell.length_a   1.000
_cell.length_b   1.000
_cell.length_c   1.000
_cell.angle_alpha   90.00
_cell.angle_beta   90.00
_cell.angle_gamma   90.00
#
_symmetry.space_group_name_H-M   'P 1'
#
loop_
_entity.id
_entity.type
_entity.pdbx_description
1 polymer ?
#
loop_
_entity_poly.entity_id
_entity_poly.type
_entity_poly.pdbx_seq_one_letter_code
_entity_poly.pdbx_strand_id
1 'polypeptide(L)'
;GAYKSSLPIKTHGPQNNRHLLYERWARWGMWYKHQPLDLIRMYFGEKIGLYFAWLGWYTGMLIPAAVVGLCVFFYGLVTMNESQVSQEICKATEVFMCPLCDKNCSLQRLNDSCIYAKVTYLFDNGGTVFFAIFMAIWAPGRICRSPFHTCCGLFETQDMNTSNIPQDPWLLIGQHMKEPV
;
A
#
# COMPACT_ATOMS: atom_id res chain seq x y z
N GLY A 1 -35.70 1.98 8.79
CA GLY A 1 -35.43 0.72 8.08
C GLY A 1 -36.00 -0.44 8.86
N ALA A 2 -36.80 -1.28 8.23
CA ALA A 2 -37.49 -2.41 8.86
C ALA A 2 -36.66 -3.70 8.67
N TYR A 3 -35.91 -4.08 9.71
CA TYR A 3 -35.36 -5.43 9.82
C TYR A 3 -35.67 -5.93 11.23
N LYS A 4 -36.48 -6.99 11.34
CA LYS A 4 -36.83 -7.64 12.60
C LYS A 4 -35.92 -8.84 12.79
N SER A 5 -35.03 -8.78 13.80
CA SER A 5 -34.35 -9.95 14.34
C SER A 5 -35.19 -10.57 15.45
N SER A 6 -35.10 -11.89 15.61
CA SER A 6 -35.92 -12.73 16.52
C SER A 6 -35.52 -12.64 18.00
N LEU A 7 -34.67 -11.66 18.38
CA LEU A 7 -34.15 -11.47 19.74
C LEU A 7 -34.78 -10.21 20.34
N PRO A 8 -35.27 -10.23 21.60
CA PRO A 8 -36.04 -9.14 22.22
C PRO A 8 -35.17 -7.96 22.67
N ILE A 9 -33.93 -7.86 22.20
CA ILE A 9 -33.11 -6.66 22.41
C ILE A 9 -33.65 -5.60 21.47
N LYS A 10 -34.43 -4.66 22.03
CA LYS A 10 -34.77 -3.40 21.37
C LYS A 10 -33.48 -2.60 21.18
N THR A 11 -32.69 -2.95 20.17
CA THR A 11 -31.59 -2.09 19.74
C THR A 11 -32.24 -0.83 19.22
N HIS A 12 -32.07 0.29 19.94
CA HIS A 12 -32.30 1.60 19.34
C HIS A 12 -31.35 1.69 18.14
N GLY A 13 -31.85 1.35 16.95
CA GLY A 13 -31.15 1.64 15.72
C GLY A 13 -30.81 3.13 15.75
N PRO A 14 -29.57 3.53 15.42
CA PRO A 14 -29.17 4.92 15.50
C PRO A 14 -30.14 5.76 14.68
N GLN A 15 -30.76 6.76 15.32
CA GLN A 15 -31.66 7.67 14.63
C GLN A 15 -30.95 8.53 13.57
N ASN A 16 -29.61 8.52 13.57
CA ASN A 16 -28.77 9.30 12.69
C ASN A 16 -27.77 8.38 11.94
N ASN A 17 -27.84 8.35 10.61
CA ASN A 17 -26.97 7.54 9.73
C ASN A 17 -25.48 7.77 10.02
N ARG A 18 -25.13 8.99 10.43
CA ARG A 18 -23.75 9.36 10.82
C ARG A 18 -23.24 8.59 12.04
N HIS A 19 -24.08 8.39 13.05
CA HIS A 19 -23.70 7.65 14.27
C HIS A 19 -23.51 6.15 13.96
N LEU A 20 -24.36 5.57 13.09
CA LEU A 20 -24.19 4.19 12.63
C LEU A 20 -22.86 3.98 11.91
N LEU A 21 -22.50 4.93 11.04
CA LEU A 21 -21.29 4.88 10.24
C LEU A 21 -20.04 4.97 11.13
N TYR A 22 -20.08 5.81 12.16
CA TYR A 22 -19.03 5.89 13.17
C TYR A 22 -18.87 4.56 13.90
N GLU A 23 -19.96 4.04 14.46
CA GLU A 23 -19.93 2.80 15.26
C GLU A 23 -19.45 1.57 14.48
N ARG A 24 -19.79 1.47 13.19
CA ARG A 24 -19.48 0.28 12.37
C ARG A 24 -18.20 0.36 11.55
N TRP A 25 -17.73 1.56 11.22
CA TRP A 25 -16.62 1.73 10.28
C TRP A 25 -15.58 2.74 10.75
N ALA A 26 -15.97 3.97 11.10
CA ALA A 26 -15.00 5.05 11.39
C ALA A 26 -14.40 5.02 12.81
N ARG A 27 -14.53 3.90 13.53
CA ARG A 27 -13.88 3.67 14.84
C ARG A 27 -12.57 2.90 14.65
N TRP A 28 -11.49 3.41 15.23
CA TRP A 28 -10.15 2.79 15.20
C TRP A 28 -10.15 1.31 15.62
N GLY A 29 -11.01 0.94 16.57
CA GLY A 29 -11.14 -0.45 17.03
C GLY A 29 -11.85 -1.41 16.07
N MET A 30 -12.32 -0.97 14.90
CA MET A 30 -13.12 -1.78 13.96
C MET A 30 -12.38 -2.10 12.65
N TRP A 31 -11.06 -1.88 12.60
CA TRP A 31 -10.21 -2.08 11.41
C TRP A 31 -10.20 -3.53 10.86
N TYR A 32 -10.51 -4.52 11.70
CA TYR A 32 -10.55 -5.92 11.32
C TYR A 32 -11.86 -6.33 10.62
N LYS A 33 -12.90 -5.48 10.63
CA LYS A 33 -14.18 -5.79 9.98
C LYS A 33 -14.18 -5.33 8.53
N HIS A 34 -14.92 -6.05 7.69
CA HIS A 34 -15.16 -5.63 6.32
C HIS A 34 -15.90 -4.29 6.28
N GLN A 35 -15.49 -3.45 5.32
CA GLN A 35 -16.04 -2.11 5.13
C GLN A 35 -17.49 -2.16 4.62
N PRO A 36 -18.45 -1.46 5.26
CA PRO A 36 -19.84 -1.41 4.80
C PRO A 36 -20.00 -0.41 3.64
N LEU A 37 -19.58 -0.83 2.43
CA LEU A 37 -19.55 0.02 1.23
C LEU A 37 -20.93 0.59 0.85
N ASP A 38 -22.00 -0.19 1.02
CA ASP A 38 -23.36 0.26 0.71
C ASP A 38 -23.79 1.43 1.61
N LEU A 39 -23.44 1.39 2.90
CA LEU A 39 -23.78 2.44 3.85
C LEU A 39 -22.97 3.73 3.59
N ILE A 40 -21.71 3.58 3.18
CA ILE A 40 -20.85 4.71 2.78
C ILE A 40 -21.39 5.36 1.51
N ARG A 41 -21.75 4.56 0.49
CA ARG A 41 -22.35 5.03 -0.76
C ARG A 41 -23.66 5.79 -0.50
N MET A 42 -24.55 5.25 0.35
CA MET A 42 -25.82 5.89 0.68
C MET A 42 -25.66 7.21 1.45
N TYR A 43 -24.59 7.38 2.23
CA TYR A 43 -24.37 8.58 3.05
C TYR A 43 -23.53 9.66 2.33
N PHE A 44 -22.49 9.26 1.60
CA PHE A 44 -21.54 10.18 0.94
C PHE A 44 -21.70 10.27 -0.59
N GLY A 45 -22.52 9.40 -1.19
CA GLY A 45 -22.66 9.31 -2.64
C GLY A 45 -21.66 8.37 -3.30
N GLU A 46 -21.81 8.21 -4.62
CA GLU A 46 -21.11 7.18 -5.39
C GLU A 46 -19.62 7.45 -5.58
N LYS A 47 -19.22 8.72 -5.79
CA LYS A 47 -17.82 9.12 -5.96
C LYS A 47 -16.96 8.72 -4.75
N ILE A 48 -17.44 9.00 -3.54
CA ILE A 48 -16.74 8.68 -2.28
C ILE A 48 -16.84 7.19 -1.98
N GLY A 49 -17.98 6.55 -2.28
CA GLY A 49 -18.14 5.10 -2.15
C GLY A 49 -17.15 4.32 -3.00
N LEU A 50 -16.94 4.73 -4.25
CA LEU A 50 -15.98 4.09 -5.17
C LEU A 50 -14.53 4.26 -4.69
N TYR A 51 -14.17 5.44 -4.18
CA TYR A 51 -12.84 5.68 -3.61
C TYR A 51 -12.52 4.70 -2.46
N PHE A 52 -13.45 4.57 -1.51
CA PHE A 52 -13.26 3.66 -0.37
C PHE A 52 -13.26 2.18 -0.78
N ALA A 53 -14.11 1.82 -1.75
CA ALA A 53 -14.11 0.47 -2.31
C ALA A 53 -12.77 0.13 -2.97
N TRP A 54 -12.19 1.06 -3.74
CA TRP A 54 -10.87 0.90 -4.36
C TRP A 54 -9.77 0.78 -3.30
N LEU A 55 -9.79 1.63 -2.28
CA LEU A 55 -8.82 1.60 -1.18
C LEU A 55 -8.88 0.26 -0.42
N GLY A 56 -10.07 -0.24 -0.11
CA GLY A 56 -10.27 -1.53 0.54
C GLY A 56 -9.76 -2.70 -0.29
N TRP A 57 -9.96 -2.65 -1.60
CA TRP A 57 -9.41 -3.67 -2.50
C TRP A 57 -7.88 -3.57 -2.63
N TYR A 58 -7.32 -2.37 -2.72
CA TYR A 58 -5.87 -2.14 -2.79
C TYR A 58 -5.15 -2.63 -1.53
N THR A 59 -5.68 -2.28 -0.36
CA THR A 59 -5.17 -2.78 0.93
C THR A 59 -5.33 -4.29 1.06
N GLY A 60 -6.44 -4.85 0.59
CA GLY A 60 -6.64 -6.30 0.53
C GLY A 60 -5.60 -7.04 -0.32
N MET A 61 -5.17 -6.46 -1.45
CA MET A 61 -4.05 -7.00 -2.21
C MET A 61 -2.74 -6.87 -1.43
N LEU A 62 -2.45 -5.73 -0.80
CA LEU A 62 -1.20 -5.55 -0.07
C LEU A 62 -0.94 -6.60 1.02
N ILE A 63 -1.98 -7.22 1.60
CA ILE A 63 -1.82 -8.23 2.67
C ILE A 63 -0.93 -9.41 2.23
N PRO A 64 -1.21 -10.15 1.13
CA PRO A 64 -0.31 -11.19 0.63
C PRO A 64 1.14 -10.72 0.40
N ALA A 65 1.34 -9.54 -0.17
CA ALA A 65 2.67 -9.00 -0.40
C ALA A 65 3.41 -8.69 0.91
N ALA A 66 2.69 -8.16 1.91
CA ALA A 66 3.23 -7.90 3.23
C ALA A 66 3.64 -9.21 3.94
N VAL A 67 2.84 -10.27 3.81
CA VAL A 67 3.17 -11.59 4.38
C VAL A 67 4.45 -12.14 3.76
N VAL A 68 4.56 -12.16 2.42
CA VAL A 68 5.78 -12.64 1.74
C VAL A 68 6.98 -11.78 2.09
N GLY A 69 6.83 -10.46 2.10
CA GLY A 69 7.90 -9.53 2.48
C GLY A 69 8.37 -9.73 3.93
N LEU A 70 7.44 -9.99 4.85
CA LEU A 70 7.77 -10.31 6.24
C LEU A 70 8.52 -11.64 6.36
N CYS A 71 8.13 -12.67 5.60
CA CYS A 71 8.86 -13.93 5.54
C CYS A 71 10.30 -13.76 5.04
N VAL A 72 10.50 -12.96 3.98
CA VAL A 72 11.83 -12.65 3.44
C VAL A 72 12.66 -11.84 4.44
N PHE A 73 12.04 -10.90 5.16
CA PHE A 73 12.70 -10.16 6.22
C PHE A 73 13.20 -11.08 7.35
N PHE A 74 12.33 -11.98 7.85
CA PHE A 74 12.74 -12.96 8.86
C PHE A 74 13.83 -13.92 8.36
N TYR A 75 13.77 -14.32 7.09
CA TYR A 75 14.84 -15.11 6.47
C TYR A 75 16.18 -14.38 6.47
N GLY A 76 16.18 -13.08 6.12
CA GLY A 76 17.37 -12.24 6.22
C GLY A 76 17.87 -12.09 7.66
N LEU A 77 16.96 -12.00 8.65
CA LEU A 77 17.33 -11.91 10.06
C LEU A 77 18.06 -13.16 10.57
N VAL A 78 17.61 -14.35 10.16
CA VAL A 78 18.24 -15.61 10.56
C VAL A 78 19.61 -15.77 9.88
N THR A 79 19.72 -15.39 8.61
CA THR A 79 20.91 -15.64 7.79
C THR A 79 22.01 -14.55 7.93
N MET A 80 21.71 -13.39 8.52
CA MET A 80 22.65 -12.24 8.55
C MET A 80 24.00 -12.47 9.26
N ASN A 81 24.10 -13.46 10.16
CA ASN A 81 25.33 -13.75 10.90
C ASN A 81 26.21 -14.81 10.20
N GLU A 82 25.64 -15.56 9.27
CA GLU A 82 26.30 -16.65 8.56
C GLU A 82 26.75 -16.25 7.14
N SER A 83 26.42 -15.03 6.70
CA SER A 83 26.83 -14.54 5.39
C SER A 83 28.34 -14.33 5.30
N GLN A 84 28.95 -14.89 4.25
CA GLN A 84 30.39 -14.78 3.98
C GLN A 84 30.84 -13.32 3.94
N VAL A 85 30.11 -12.45 3.23
CA VAL A 85 30.45 -11.03 3.06
C VAL A 85 30.43 -10.28 4.40
N SER A 86 29.40 -10.46 5.22
CA SER A 86 29.35 -9.77 6.52
C SER A 86 30.44 -10.31 7.46
N GLN A 87 30.77 -11.59 7.41
CA GLN A 87 31.88 -12.15 8.20
C GLN A 87 33.24 -11.63 7.77
N GLU A 88 33.49 -11.49 6.47
CA GLU A 88 34.73 -10.93 5.93
C GLU A 88 34.91 -9.47 6.38
N ILE A 89 33.86 -8.66 6.30
CA ILE A 89 33.89 -7.25 6.72
C ILE A 89 34.11 -7.12 8.24
N CYS A 90 33.41 -7.92 9.04
CA CYS A 90 33.50 -7.86 10.50
C CYS A 90 34.81 -8.46 11.07
N LYS A 91 35.52 -9.30 10.31
CA LYS A 91 36.82 -9.88 10.72
C LYS A 91 38.02 -9.09 10.21
N ALA A 92 37.84 -8.21 9.23
CA ALA A 92 38.90 -7.43 8.61
C ALA A 92 39.36 -6.25 9.50
N THR A 93 40.19 -6.53 10.51
CA THR A 93 40.76 -5.51 11.41
C THR A 93 41.96 -4.76 10.82
N GLU A 94 42.68 -5.41 9.89
CA GLU A 94 43.90 -4.89 9.27
C GLU A 94 43.64 -4.20 7.91
N VAL A 95 42.38 -4.14 7.47
CA VAL A 95 42.00 -3.51 6.19
C VAL A 95 41.55 -2.07 6.44
N PHE A 96 42.31 -1.13 5.90
CA PHE A 96 42.02 0.30 5.96
C PHE A 96 41.42 0.77 4.64
N MET A 97 40.37 1.57 4.74
CA MET A 97 39.72 2.20 3.59
C MET A 97 40.41 3.52 3.25
N CYS A 98 40.45 3.86 1.97
CA CYS A 98 40.84 5.20 1.55
C CYS A 98 39.77 6.21 1.99
N PRO A 99 40.15 7.37 2.56
CA PRO A 99 39.21 8.43 2.88
C PRO A 99 38.62 9.01 1.60
N LEU A 100 37.33 9.35 1.64
CA LEU A 100 36.61 10.00 0.52
C LEU A 100 36.92 11.50 0.39
N CYS A 101 37.82 12.03 1.21
CA CYS A 101 38.09 13.46 1.36
C CYS A 101 39.55 13.81 1.14
N ASP A 102 39.78 14.98 0.55
CA ASP A 102 41.05 15.40 -0.04
C ASP A 102 42.06 15.95 0.99
N LYS A 103 41.60 16.43 2.16
CA LYS A 103 42.47 16.98 3.22
C LYS A 103 42.01 16.60 4.63
N ASN A 104 42.97 16.29 5.51
CA ASN A 104 42.80 16.09 6.95
C ASN A 104 41.77 15.02 7.38
N CYS A 105 41.69 13.91 6.66
CA CYS A 105 40.81 12.79 7.04
C CYS A 105 41.57 11.61 7.65
N SER A 106 40.98 11.01 8.68
CA SER A 106 41.50 9.78 9.30
C SER A 106 41.21 8.56 8.43
N LEU A 107 42.13 7.60 8.46
CA LEU A 107 41.91 6.28 7.87
C LEU A 107 40.86 5.53 8.69
N GLN A 108 39.76 5.10 8.04
CA GLN A 108 38.72 4.29 8.67
C GLN A 108 39.00 2.80 8.45
N ARG A 109 38.66 1.97 9.44
CA ARG A 109 38.80 0.52 9.34
C ARG A 109 37.55 -0.07 8.69
N LEU A 110 37.72 -1.09 7.87
CA LEU A 110 36.61 -1.79 7.23
C LEU A 110 35.62 -2.41 8.24
N ASN A 111 36.15 -2.93 9.35
CA ASN A 111 35.34 -3.49 10.44
C ASN A 111 34.37 -2.48 11.08
N ASP A 112 34.66 -1.18 11.07
CA ASP A 112 33.77 -0.17 11.65
C ASP A 112 32.42 -0.13 10.92
N SER A 113 32.38 -0.58 9.66
CA SER A 113 31.17 -0.71 8.84
C SER A 113 30.47 -2.07 8.96
N CYS A 114 30.87 -2.93 9.90
CA CYS A 114 30.29 -4.28 10.10
C CYS A 114 28.76 -4.26 10.29
N ILE A 115 28.25 -3.34 11.11
CA ILE A 115 26.79 -3.22 11.33
C ILE A 115 26.08 -2.83 10.04
N TYR A 116 26.65 -1.86 9.30
CA TYR A 116 26.11 -1.42 8.03
C TYR A 116 26.05 -2.58 7.03
N ALA A 117 27.12 -3.35 6.89
CA ALA A 117 27.16 -4.52 6.02
C ALA A 117 26.11 -5.58 6.37
N LYS A 118 25.85 -5.82 7.66
CA LYS A 118 24.77 -6.73 8.11
C LYS A 118 23.39 -6.20 7.75
N VAL A 119 23.15 -4.91 7.95
CA VAL A 119 21.88 -4.25 7.58
C VAL A 119 21.68 -4.27 6.05
N THR A 120 22.72 -4.02 5.26
CA THR A 120 22.65 -4.13 3.80
C THR A 120 22.31 -5.54 3.37
N TYR A 121 22.96 -6.56 3.93
CA TYR A 121 22.64 -7.97 3.64
C TYR A 121 21.19 -8.34 4.03
N LEU A 122 20.66 -7.78 5.11
CA LEU A 122 19.27 -7.99 5.51
C LEU A 122 18.29 -7.58 4.41
N PHE A 123 18.54 -6.47 3.72
CA PHE A 123 17.70 -6.01 2.60
C PHE A 123 18.07 -6.65 1.26
N ASP A 124 19.34 -6.99 1.06
CA ASP A 124 19.89 -7.49 -0.20
C ASP A 124 20.30 -8.96 -0.08
N ASN A 125 19.38 -9.79 0.41
CA ASN A 125 19.54 -11.24 0.48
C ASN A 125 18.87 -11.91 -0.72
N GLY A 126 19.21 -13.18 -0.98
CA GLY A 126 18.63 -13.94 -2.10
C GLY A 126 17.08 -14.04 -2.08
N GLY A 127 16.44 -13.93 -0.91
CA GLY A 127 14.98 -13.88 -0.78
C GLY A 127 14.37 -12.58 -1.32
N THR A 128 15.08 -11.46 -1.31
CA THR A 128 14.61 -10.19 -1.89
C THR A 128 14.49 -10.29 -3.41
N VAL A 129 15.38 -11.04 -4.07
CA VAL A 129 15.30 -11.32 -5.51
C VAL A 129 14.01 -12.09 -5.83
N PHE A 130 13.70 -13.12 -5.03
CA PHE A 130 12.44 -13.85 -5.16
C PHE A 130 11.22 -12.95 -4.93
N PHE A 131 11.27 -12.09 -3.91
CA PHE A 131 10.21 -11.12 -3.65
C PHE A 131 10.00 -10.14 -4.80
N ALA A 132 11.08 -9.65 -5.44
CA ALA A 132 10.99 -8.77 -6.59
C ALA A 132 10.29 -9.44 -7.79
N ILE A 133 10.64 -10.70 -8.09
CA ILE A 133 9.98 -11.49 -9.15
C ILE A 133 8.50 -11.70 -8.80
N PHE A 134 8.20 -12.05 -7.55
CA PHE A 134 6.83 -12.19 -7.06
C PHE A 134 6.04 -10.90 -7.30
N MET A 135 6.54 -9.74 -6.89
CA MET A 135 5.87 -8.45 -7.07
C MET A 135 5.64 -8.10 -8.53
N ALA A 136 6.62 -8.37 -9.41
CA ALA A 136 6.54 -8.12 -10.83
C ALA A 136 5.43 -8.92 -11.54
N ILE A 137 5.17 -10.16 -11.10
CA ILE A 137 4.10 -11.01 -11.65
C ILE A 137 2.76 -10.72 -10.97
N TRP A 138 2.80 -10.54 -9.66
CA TRP A 138 1.63 -10.46 -8.80
C TRP A 138 0.87 -9.14 -8.97
N ALA A 139 1.57 -8.01 -9.09
CA ALA A 139 0.92 -6.71 -9.24
C ALA A 139 0.10 -6.61 -10.54
N PRO A 140 0.63 -6.88 -11.75
CA PRO A 140 -0.15 -6.82 -12.98
C PRO A 140 -1.33 -7.81 -13.01
N GLY A 141 -1.12 -9.04 -12.54
CA GLY A 141 -2.16 -10.07 -12.53
C GLY A 141 -3.36 -9.73 -11.64
N ARG A 142 -3.14 -9.03 -10.53
CA ARG A 142 -4.22 -8.57 -9.65
C ARG A 142 -4.81 -7.24 -10.14
N ILE A 143 -3.99 -6.31 -10.63
CA ILE A 143 -4.42 -5.02 -11.17
C ILE A 143 -5.39 -5.20 -12.34
N CYS A 144 -5.08 -6.09 -13.29
CA CYS A 144 -5.99 -6.39 -14.41
C CYS A 144 -7.30 -7.07 -13.98
N ARG A 145 -7.32 -7.72 -12.81
CA ARG A 145 -8.52 -8.37 -12.25
C ARG A 145 -9.30 -7.47 -11.31
N SER A 146 -8.93 -6.19 -11.23
CA SER A 146 -9.62 -5.22 -10.38
C SER A 146 -11.06 -5.04 -10.84
N PRO A 147 -12.07 -5.19 -9.96
CA PRO A 147 -13.45 -4.88 -10.30
C PRO A 147 -13.63 -3.40 -10.68
N PHE A 148 -12.69 -2.54 -10.27
CA PHE A 148 -12.67 -1.11 -10.59
C PHE A 148 -12.28 -0.81 -12.03
N HIS A 149 -11.54 -1.70 -12.71
CA HIS A 149 -11.25 -1.52 -14.13
C HIS A 149 -12.53 -1.70 -14.98
N THR A 150 -13.40 -2.64 -14.58
CA THR A 150 -14.74 -2.81 -15.17
C THR A 150 -15.70 -1.70 -14.72
N CYS A 151 -15.61 -1.24 -13.46
CA CYS A 151 -16.47 -0.15 -12.97
C CYS A 151 -16.08 1.23 -13.52
N CYS A 152 -14.82 1.51 -13.85
CA CYS A 152 -14.44 2.78 -14.49
C CYS A 152 -15.13 2.90 -15.86
N GLY A 153 -15.11 1.83 -16.67
CA GLY A 153 -15.86 1.77 -17.93
C GLY A 153 -17.40 1.85 -17.77
N LEU A 154 -17.94 1.42 -16.62
CA LEU A 154 -19.38 1.56 -16.31
C LEU A 154 -19.76 2.95 -15.76
N PHE A 155 -18.84 3.64 -15.08
CA PHE A 155 -19.09 4.98 -14.53
C PHE A 155 -18.99 6.04 -15.63
N GLU A 156 -17.99 5.94 -16.53
CA GLU A 156 -17.91 6.80 -17.72
C GLU A 156 -19.12 6.64 -18.67
N THR A 157 -19.73 5.45 -18.72
CA THR A 157 -20.96 5.24 -19.51
C THR A 157 -22.22 5.80 -18.85
N GLN A 158 -22.25 5.97 -17.52
CA GLN A 158 -23.36 6.67 -16.84
C GLN A 158 -23.23 8.20 -16.94
N ASP A 159 -22.03 8.76 -16.84
CA ASP A 159 -21.82 10.21 -16.99
C ASP A 159 -22.13 10.71 -18.42
N MET A 160 -21.93 9.88 -19.46
CA MET A 160 -22.29 10.23 -20.85
C MET A 160 -23.80 10.26 -21.14
N ASN A 161 -24.66 9.69 -20.28
CA ASN A 161 -26.10 9.69 -20.49
C ASN A 161 -26.81 10.86 -19.77
N THR A 162 -26.07 11.66 -19.00
CA THR A 162 -26.50 12.92 -18.40
C THR A 162 -25.78 14.08 -19.07
N SER A 163 -26.22 14.40 -20.28
CA SER A 163 -25.93 15.67 -20.95
C SER A 163 -26.49 16.83 -20.12
N ASN A 164 -25.71 17.35 -19.15
CA ASN A 164 -25.73 18.73 -18.62
C ASN A 164 -24.82 18.85 -17.38
N ILE A 165 -23.50 18.71 -17.56
CA ILE A 165 -22.51 19.15 -16.55
C ILE A 165 -22.00 20.52 -17.01
N PRO A 166 -22.16 21.61 -16.22
CA PRO A 166 -21.53 22.88 -16.54
C PRO A 166 -20.01 22.68 -16.55
N GLN A 167 -19.34 23.14 -17.62
CA GLN A 167 -17.90 22.94 -17.82
C GLN A 167 -17.10 23.41 -16.59
N ASP A 168 -16.43 22.46 -15.93
CA ASP A 168 -15.40 22.77 -14.93
C ASP A 168 -14.27 23.59 -15.62
N PRO A 169 -13.91 24.77 -15.10
CA PRO A 169 -12.85 25.62 -15.69
C PRO A 169 -11.48 24.93 -15.78
N TRP A 170 -11.27 23.87 -15.00
CA TRP A 170 -10.03 23.08 -14.97
C TRP A 170 -9.88 22.13 -16.16
N LEU A 171 -10.96 21.80 -16.89
CA LEU A 171 -10.88 20.96 -18.09
C LEU A 171 -10.38 21.73 -19.33
N LEU A 172 -10.55 23.05 -19.36
CA LEU A 172 -10.11 23.90 -20.49
C LEU A 172 -8.58 24.13 -20.52
N ILE A 173 -7.91 24.05 -19.37
CA ILE A 173 -6.45 24.25 -19.29
C ILE A 173 -5.69 23.00 -19.80
N GLY A 174 -6.28 21.81 -19.69
CA GLY A 174 -5.67 20.56 -20.16
C GLY A 174 -5.74 20.32 -21.67
N GLN A 175 -6.67 20.97 -22.39
CA GLN A 175 -6.82 20.79 -23.84
C GLN A 175 -5.88 21.69 -24.68
N HIS A 176 -5.28 22.72 -24.10
CA HIS A 176 -4.36 23.61 -24.82
C HIS A 176 -2.87 23.18 -24.82
N MET A 177 -2.51 22.09 -24.12
CA MET A 177 -1.13 21.54 -24.12
C MET A 177 -0.97 20.27 -24.95
N LYS A 178 -1.89 19.99 -25.88
CA LYS A 178 -1.86 18.77 -26.70
C LYS A 178 -2.08 19.06 -28.19
N GLU A 179 -1.41 20.07 -28.72
CA GLU A 179 -1.15 20.16 -30.15
C GLU A 179 0.36 20.22 -30.41
N PRO A 180 0.90 19.30 -31.23
CA PRO A 180 2.29 19.33 -31.65
C PRO A 180 2.49 20.31 -32.80
N VAL A 181 3.45 21.22 -32.67
CA VAL A 181 4.27 21.76 -33.76
C VAL A 181 5.72 21.69 -33.31
#